data_AF-A0A0S9RC61-F1
#
_entry.id   AF-A0A0S9RC61-F1
#
_cell.length_a   1.000
_cell.length_b   1.000
_cell.length_c   1.000
_cell.angle_alpha   90.00
_cell.angle_beta   90.00
_cell.angle_gamma   90.00
#
_symmetry.space_group_name_H-M   'P 1'
#
loop_
_entity.id
_entity.type
_entity.pdbx_description
1 polymer ?
#
loop_
_entity_poly.entity_id
_entity_poly.type
_entity_poly.pdbx_seq_one_letter_code
_entity_poly.pdbx_strand_id
1 'polypeptide(L)'
;MTLRSTIQDLRAHAEVANDEHQVKVRTGQFADLSARLAPALAELPALNVALSEVAQLDIDLPAGREQDAAQVAEGLRALATEVPALGMDQNLDLAKERVRSAEKYTRELRAVVAGAWQTYVSQPPPAINSDLIDALAQGGVDVEELRNALETARAHLLAVTFRQIPDRGAVQKYRDAIESIHRCGEQVGDVVDPDIAEGIVGSQEPPGVPLTWFTPERLEKLRALGIVDRFQVRLQ
;
A
#
# COMPACT_ATOMS: atom_id res chain seq x y z
N MET A 1 60.70 -36.55 -30.79
CA MET A 1 59.96 -36.26 -29.55
C MET A 1 60.18 -37.39 -28.57
N THR A 2 60.39 -37.09 -27.29
CA THR A 2 60.57 -38.11 -26.23
C THR A 2 59.29 -38.19 -25.41
N LEU A 3 58.99 -39.37 -24.85
CA LEU A 3 57.84 -39.60 -23.94
C LEU A 3 57.72 -38.54 -22.83
N ARG A 4 58.87 -38.02 -22.37
CA ARG A 4 58.95 -36.98 -21.34
C ARG A 4 58.41 -35.63 -21.80
N SER A 5 58.61 -35.24 -23.07
CA SER A 5 58.05 -33.99 -23.60
C SER A 5 56.54 -34.10 -23.79
N THR A 6 56.05 -35.25 -24.26
CA THR A 6 54.61 -35.49 -24.43
C THR A 6 53.85 -35.46 -23.10
N ILE A 7 54.45 -35.98 -22.01
CA ILE A 7 53.85 -35.91 -20.66
C ILE A 7 53.85 -34.47 -20.12
N GLN A 8 54.88 -33.67 -20.41
CA GLN A 8 54.93 -32.26 -20.02
C GLN A 8 53.88 -31.43 -20.78
N ASP A 9 53.74 -31.65 -22.09
CA ASP A 9 52.72 -31.00 -22.90
C ASP A 9 51.31 -31.37 -22.42
N LEU A 10 51.05 -32.66 -22.14
CA LEU A 10 49.75 -33.11 -21.62
C LEU A 10 49.42 -32.49 -20.25
N ARG A 11 50.41 -32.30 -19.37
CA ARG A 11 50.23 -31.61 -18.09
C ARG A 11 49.90 -30.14 -18.29
N ALA A 12 50.61 -29.44 -19.17
CA ALA A 12 50.33 -28.05 -19.48
C ALA A 12 48.92 -27.86 -20.07
N HIS A 13 48.49 -28.76 -20.97
CA HIS A 13 47.13 -28.71 -21.53
C HIS A 13 46.05 -29.02 -20.48
N ALA A 14 46.33 -29.95 -19.54
CA ALA A 14 45.40 -30.26 -18.45
C ALA A 14 45.29 -29.11 -17.44
N GLU A 15 46.38 -28.41 -17.15
CA GLU A 15 46.39 -27.18 -16.32
C GLU A 15 45.58 -26.07 -16.99
N VAL A 16 45.81 -25.78 -18.27
CA VAL A 16 45.03 -24.79 -19.04
C VAL A 16 43.54 -25.14 -19.09
N ALA A 17 43.19 -26.41 -19.34
CA ALA A 17 41.78 -26.83 -19.36
C ALA A 17 41.11 -26.74 -17.98
N ASN A 18 41.86 -27.01 -16.91
CA ASN A 18 41.38 -26.83 -15.54
C ASN A 18 41.17 -25.33 -15.22
N ASP A 19 42.08 -24.47 -15.65
CA ASP A 19 41.96 -23.01 -15.49
C ASP A 19 40.76 -22.47 -16.27
N GLU A 20 40.55 -22.91 -17.53
CA GLU A 20 39.37 -22.55 -18.33
C GLU A 20 38.06 -23.00 -17.67
N HIS A 21 38.02 -24.22 -17.11
CA HIS A 21 36.86 -24.71 -16.39
C HIS A 21 36.57 -23.87 -15.14
N GLN A 22 37.61 -23.53 -14.37
CA GLN A 22 37.49 -22.67 -13.19
C GLN A 22 36.99 -21.27 -13.55
N VAL A 23 37.52 -20.67 -14.61
CA VAL A 23 37.07 -19.37 -15.16
C VAL A 23 35.59 -19.43 -15.50
N LYS A 24 35.14 -20.48 -16.19
CA LYS A 24 33.74 -20.62 -16.61
C LYS A 24 32.80 -20.77 -15.42
N VAL A 25 33.15 -21.62 -14.45
CA VAL A 25 32.36 -21.82 -13.21
C VAL A 25 32.26 -20.52 -12.42
N ARG A 26 33.39 -19.80 -12.24
CA ARG A 26 33.44 -18.52 -11.52
C ARG A 26 32.60 -17.45 -12.22
N THR A 27 32.71 -17.34 -13.53
CA THR A 27 31.92 -16.39 -14.33
C THR A 27 30.42 -16.65 -14.17
N GLY A 28 29.99 -17.91 -14.17
CA GLY A 28 28.61 -18.29 -13.87
C GLY A 28 28.16 -17.85 -12.48
N GLN A 29 29.00 -18.05 -11.46
CA GLN A 29 28.70 -17.64 -10.08
C GLN A 29 28.59 -16.11 -9.92
N PHE A 30 29.39 -15.33 -10.65
CA PHE A 30 29.28 -13.87 -10.66
C PHE A 30 28.02 -13.38 -11.39
N ALA A 31 27.64 -14.06 -12.48
CA ALA A 31 26.38 -13.77 -13.18
C ALA A 31 25.17 -14.04 -12.27
N ASP A 32 25.16 -15.18 -11.58
CA ASP A 32 24.11 -15.53 -10.62
C ASP A 32 24.01 -14.52 -9.47
N LEU A 33 25.15 -14.08 -8.91
CA LEU A 33 25.18 -13.06 -7.87
C LEU A 33 24.63 -11.72 -8.35
N SER A 34 25.03 -11.30 -9.55
CA SER A 34 24.54 -10.06 -10.15
C SER A 34 23.03 -10.11 -10.40
N ALA A 35 22.53 -11.25 -10.89
CA ALA A 35 21.10 -11.48 -11.10
C ALA A 35 20.29 -11.44 -9.79
N ARG A 36 20.86 -11.92 -8.68
CA ARG A 36 20.26 -11.87 -7.35
C ARG A 36 20.30 -10.49 -6.70
N LEU A 37 21.34 -9.73 -6.98
CA LEU A 37 21.50 -8.36 -6.48
C LEU A 37 20.52 -7.38 -7.13
N ALA A 38 20.24 -7.55 -8.42
CA ALA A 38 19.46 -6.61 -9.22
C ALA A 38 18.04 -6.33 -8.67
N PRO A 39 17.25 -7.32 -8.25
CA PRO A 39 15.94 -7.07 -7.62
C PRO A 39 16.04 -6.24 -6.34
N ALA A 40 16.98 -6.55 -5.46
CA ALA A 40 17.15 -5.83 -4.19
C ALA A 40 17.54 -4.36 -4.43
N LEU A 41 18.44 -4.12 -5.39
CA LEU A 41 18.83 -2.76 -5.79
C LEU A 41 17.70 -1.96 -6.43
N ALA A 42 16.86 -2.61 -7.24
CA ALA A 42 15.73 -1.95 -7.89
C ALA A 42 14.63 -1.60 -6.88
N GLU A 43 14.44 -2.44 -5.87
CA GLU A 43 13.33 -2.32 -4.94
C GLU A 43 13.62 -1.41 -3.73
N LEU A 44 14.84 -1.44 -3.19
CA LEU A 44 15.20 -0.69 -1.99
C LEU A 44 14.86 0.82 -2.04
N PRO A 45 15.05 1.54 -3.16
CA PRO A 45 14.62 2.94 -3.24
C PRO A 45 13.12 3.11 -2.97
N ALA A 46 12.28 2.22 -3.51
CA ALA A 46 10.84 2.25 -3.28
C ALA A 46 10.49 1.90 -1.83
N LEU A 47 11.18 0.92 -1.23
CA LEU A 47 11.01 0.58 0.18
C LEU A 47 11.47 1.69 1.13
N ASN A 48 12.49 2.46 0.79
CA ASN A 48 12.93 3.61 1.59
C ASN A 48 11.90 4.74 1.58
N VAL A 49 11.31 5.00 0.41
CA VAL A 49 10.17 5.93 0.30
C VAL A 49 9.02 5.43 1.15
N ALA A 50 8.65 4.17 1.01
CA ALA A 50 7.56 3.56 1.75
C ALA A 50 7.80 3.54 3.27
N LEU A 51 9.04 3.31 3.72
CA LEU A 51 9.42 3.41 5.12
C LEU A 51 9.22 4.84 5.65
N SER A 52 9.62 5.85 4.87
CA SER A 52 9.44 7.27 5.23
C SER A 52 7.96 7.67 5.26
N GLU A 53 7.12 7.06 4.41
CA GLU A 53 5.67 7.24 4.46
C GLU A 53 5.08 6.62 5.73
N VAL A 54 5.43 5.37 6.02
CA VAL A 54 4.95 4.68 7.21
C VAL A 54 5.45 5.34 8.50
N ALA A 55 6.64 5.94 8.51
CA ALA A 55 7.14 6.71 9.65
C ALA A 55 6.32 7.97 9.97
N GLN A 56 5.51 8.46 9.03
CA GLN A 56 4.55 9.55 9.30
C GLN A 56 3.28 9.05 9.99
N LEU A 57 3.08 7.73 10.01
CA LEU A 57 2.04 7.08 10.78
C LEU A 57 2.59 6.95 12.20
N ASP A 58 1.83 7.39 13.20
CA ASP A 58 2.18 7.33 14.63
C ASP A 58 2.15 5.86 15.13
N ILE A 59 2.98 5.02 14.51
CA ILE A 59 3.08 3.57 14.70
C ILE A 59 4.50 3.29 15.17
N ASP A 60 4.62 2.42 16.17
CA ASP A 60 5.92 1.97 16.68
C ASP A 60 6.70 1.21 15.60
N LEU A 61 7.63 1.92 14.94
CA LEU A 61 8.62 1.33 14.06
C LEU A 61 9.87 0.94 14.87
N PRO A 62 10.54 -0.18 14.54
CA PRO A 62 11.80 -0.53 15.16
C PRO A 62 12.83 0.60 14.97
N ALA A 63 13.44 1.07 16.06
CA ALA A 63 14.42 2.15 16.01
C ALA A 63 15.62 1.81 15.12
N GLY A 64 16.19 2.82 14.43
CA GLY A 64 17.40 2.68 13.62
C GLY A 64 17.18 2.22 12.18
N ARG A 65 15.96 1.85 11.79
CA ARG A 65 15.67 1.26 10.47
C ARG A 65 15.99 2.17 9.28
N GLU A 66 15.80 3.49 9.40
CA GLU A 66 16.15 4.43 8.32
C GLU A 66 17.66 4.51 8.09
N GLN A 67 18.46 4.49 9.17
CA GLN A 67 19.91 4.44 9.09
C GLN A 67 20.39 3.10 8.54
N ASP A 68 19.81 2.00 8.99
CA ASP A 68 20.12 0.66 8.48
C ASP A 68 19.81 0.55 6.98
N ALA A 69 18.67 1.11 6.54
CA ALA A 69 18.24 1.02 5.15
C ALA A 69 19.16 1.83 4.23
N ALA A 70 19.60 3.01 4.68
CA ALA A 70 20.59 3.81 3.97
C ALA A 70 21.94 3.09 3.86
N GLN A 71 22.43 2.52 4.97
CA GLN A 71 23.69 1.76 5.00
C GLN A 71 23.64 0.50 4.12
N VAL A 72 22.53 -0.24 4.14
CA VAL A 72 22.35 -1.43 3.28
C VAL A 72 22.27 -1.04 1.80
N ALA A 73 21.58 0.05 1.47
CA ALA A 73 21.52 0.54 0.09
C ALA A 73 22.90 0.98 -0.43
N GLU A 74 23.70 1.66 0.40
CA GLU A 74 25.07 2.04 0.07
C GLU A 74 25.97 0.81 -0.08
N GLY A 75 25.91 -0.13 0.88
CA GLY A 75 26.66 -1.38 0.84
C GLY A 75 26.32 -2.25 -0.38
N LEU A 76 25.05 -2.28 -0.80
CA LEU A 76 24.62 -2.96 -2.01
C LEU A 76 25.11 -2.29 -3.29
N ARG A 77 25.11 -0.94 -3.36
CA ARG A 77 25.67 -0.23 -4.51
C ARG A 77 27.18 -0.45 -4.61
N ALA A 78 27.89 -0.39 -3.49
CA ALA A 78 29.31 -0.72 -3.43
C ALA A 78 29.55 -2.15 -3.90
N LEU A 79 28.76 -3.12 -3.42
CA LEU A 79 28.84 -4.51 -3.87
C LEU A 79 28.55 -4.65 -5.37
N ALA A 80 27.60 -3.91 -5.92
CA ALA A 80 27.29 -3.91 -7.35
C ALA A 80 28.46 -3.42 -8.20
N THR A 81 29.22 -2.43 -7.70
CA THR A 81 30.42 -1.90 -8.36
C THR A 81 31.64 -2.80 -8.18
N GLU A 82 31.73 -3.50 -7.05
CA GLU A 82 32.84 -4.39 -6.72
C GLU A 82 32.73 -5.74 -7.43
N VAL A 83 31.53 -6.32 -7.54
CA VAL A 83 31.29 -7.67 -8.11
C VAL A 83 31.91 -7.87 -9.49
N PRO A 84 31.79 -6.92 -10.46
CA PRO A 84 32.47 -7.01 -11.75
C PRO A 84 34.00 -6.88 -11.70
N ALA A 85 34.53 -6.27 -10.63
CA ALA A 85 35.96 -5.97 -10.44
C ALA A 85 36.67 -6.98 -9.51
N LEU A 86 35.93 -7.91 -8.89
CA LEU A 86 36.49 -8.94 -8.03
C LEU A 86 37.35 -9.91 -8.85
N GLY A 87 38.66 -9.90 -8.59
CA GLY A 87 39.60 -10.90 -9.10
C GLY A 87 39.24 -12.32 -8.64
N MET A 88 39.73 -13.33 -9.37
CA MET A 88 39.34 -14.74 -9.17
C MET A 88 39.63 -15.28 -7.77
N ASP A 89 40.53 -14.70 -6.99
CA ASP A 89 41.12 -15.47 -5.89
C ASP A 89 40.49 -15.32 -4.49
N GLN A 90 39.83 -14.23 -4.07
CA GLN A 90 39.58 -14.10 -2.61
C GLN A 90 38.26 -13.55 -2.05
N ASN A 91 37.26 -13.11 -2.81
CA ASN A 91 36.09 -12.44 -2.19
C ASN A 91 34.70 -12.93 -2.60
N LEU A 92 34.61 -14.06 -3.32
CA LEU A 92 33.32 -14.54 -3.82
C LEU A 92 32.38 -15.00 -2.70
N ASP A 93 32.88 -15.69 -1.67
CA ASP A 93 32.04 -16.17 -0.57
C ASP A 93 31.61 -15.03 0.35
N LEU A 94 32.47 -14.04 0.57
CA LEU A 94 32.11 -12.79 1.24
C LEU A 94 31.02 -12.04 0.46
N ALA A 95 31.15 -11.96 -0.87
CA ALA A 95 30.14 -11.34 -1.73
C ALA A 95 28.80 -12.09 -1.67
N LYS A 96 28.81 -13.43 -1.72
CA LYS A 96 27.61 -14.26 -1.54
C LYS A 96 26.90 -13.98 -0.22
N GLU A 97 27.66 -13.88 0.87
CA GLU A 97 27.08 -13.63 2.20
C GLU A 97 26.50 -12.22 2.32
N ARG A 98 27.16 -11.22 1.72
CA ARG A 98 26.63 -9.86 1.63
C ARG A 98 25.34 -9.80 0.79
N VAL A 99 25.28 -10.49 -0.36
CA VAL A 99 24.05 -10.58 -1.17
C VAL A 99 22.91 -11.24 -0.38
N ARG A 100 23.16 -12.38 0.28
CA ARG A 100 22.15 -13.05 1.12
C ARG A 100 21.65 -12.17 2.25
N SER A 101 22.57 -11.48 2.93
CA SER A 101 22.23 -10.57 4.02
C SER A 101 21.36 -9.42 3.53
N ALA A 102 21.68 -8.86 2.37
CA ALA A 102 20.92 -7.78 1.78
C ALA A 102 19.54 -8.21 1.25
N GLU A 103 19.43 -9.40 0.64
CA GLU A 103 18.14 -10.01 0.27
C GLU A 103 17.25 -10.23 1.50
N LYS A 104 17.83 -10.77 2.58
CA LYS A 104 17.13 -10.98 3.85
C LYS A 104 16.63 -9.64 4.41
N TYR A 105 17.49 -8.63 4.46
CA TYR A 105 17.13 -7.30 4.92
C TYR A 105 16.00 -6.68 4.08
N THR A 106 16.11 -6.73 2.75
CA THR A 106 15.08 -6.19 1.83
C THR A 106 13.74 -6.85 2.05
N ARG A 107 13.72 -8.19 2.25
CA ARG A 107 12.50 -8.95 2.55
C ARG A 107 11.90 -8.57 3.90
N GLU A 108 12.73 -8.45 4.93
CA GLU A 108 12.28 -8.04 6.27
C GLU A 108 11.72 -6.61 6.25
N LEU A 109 12.40 -5.68 5.58
CA LEU A 109 11.94 -4.30 5.43
C LEU A 109 10.60 -4.25 4.70
N ARG A 110 10.45 -4.99 3.59
CA ARG A 110 9.18 -5.11 2.87
C ARG A 110 8.07 -5.62 3.79
N ALA A 111 8.32 -6.65 4.58
CA ALA A 111 7.32 -7.22 5.48
C ALA A 111 6.89 -6.22 6.57
N VAL A 112 7.85 -5.47 7.14
CA VAL A 112 7.57 -4.45 8.15
C VAL A 112 6.72 -3.32 7.55
N VAL A 113 7.15 -2.76 6.41
CA VAL A 113 6.44 -1.67 5.73
C VAL A 113 5.04 -2.11 5.33
N ALA A 114 4.89 -3.28 4.69
CA ALA A 114 3.59 -3.80 4.28
C ALA A 114 2.69 -4.08 5.48
N GLY A 115 3.24 -4.65 6.56
CA GLY A 115 2.49 -4.94 7.79
C GLY A 115 1.96 -3.66 8.43
N ALA A 116 2.84 -2.68 8.66
CA ALA A 116 2.47 -1.40 9.27
C ALA A 116 1.46 -0.62 8.41
N TRP A 117 1.66 -0.59 7.09
CA TRP A 117 0.73 0.01 6.16
C TRP A 117 -0.64 -0.67 6.21
N GLN A 118 -0.69 -2.00 6.13
CA GLN A 118 -1.93 -2.77 6.18
C GLN A 118 -2.68 -2.56 7.50
N THR A 119 -1.98 -2.55 8.63
CA THR A 119 -2.58 -2.27 9.93
C THR A 119 -3.23 -0.88 9.98
N TYR A 120 -2.61 0.12 9.36
CA TYR A 120 -3.16 1.47 9.30
C TYR A 120 -4.40 1.55 8.40
N VAL A 121 -4.31 1.04 7.16
CA VAL A 121 -5.42 1.18 6.19
C VAL A 121 -6.60 0.25 6.43
N SER A 122 -6.41 -0.82 7.22
CA SER A 122 -7.49 -1.72 7.63
C SER A 122 -8.42 -1.12 8.70
N GLN A 123 -8.14 0.08 9.21
CA GLN A 123 -9.08 0.79 10.06
C GLN A 123 -10.35 1.13 9.25
N PRO A 124 -11.54 0.86 9.81
CA PRO A 124 -12.78 1.15 9.10
C PRO A 124 -12.89 2.65 8.83
N PRO A 125 -13.28 3.07 7.61
CA PRO A 125 -13.53 4.47 7.34
C PRO A 125 -14.69 4.99 8.21
N PRO A 126 -14.81 6.31 8.42
CA PRO A 126 -15.93 6.91 9.14
C PRO A 126 -17.26 6.37 8.60
N ALA A 127 -18.15 5.96 9.51
CA ALA A 127 -19.46 5.46 9.13
C ALA A 127 -20.29 6.60 8.53
N ILE A 128 -20.63 6.47 7.24
CA ILE A 128 -21.59 7.34 6.56
C ILE A 128 -22.73 6.49 6.08
N ASN A 129 -23.94 6.91 6.45
CA ASN A 129 -25.17 6.25 6.04
C ASN A 129 -25.45 6.56 4.56
N SER A 130 -24.99 5.70 3.66
CA SER A 130 -25.29 5.80 2.22
C SER A 130 -26.78 5.69 1.94
N ASP A 131 -27.49 4.89 2.74
CA ASP A 131 -28.92 4.66 2.58
C ASP A 131 -29.70 5.96 2.86
N LEU A 132 -29.21 6.80 3.78
CA LEU A 132 -29.75 8.14 4.01
C LEU A 132 -29.54 9.06 2.80
N ILE A 133 -28.36 9.06 2.17
CA ILE A 133 -28.09 9.86 0.96
C ILE A 133 -29.03 9.43 -0.16
N ASP A 134 -29.22 8.13 -0.36
CA ASP A 134 -30.13 7.60 -1.38
C ASP A 134 -31.59 7.90 -1.06
N ALA A 135 -32.00 7.80 0.20
CA ALA A 135 -33.35 8.16 0.63
C ALA A 135 -33.61 9.67 0.44
N LEU A 136 -32.61 10.53 0.65
CA LEU A 136 -32.71 11.97 0.39
C LEU A 136 -32.84 12.28 -1.10
N ALA A 137 -32.03 11.63 -1.94
CA ALA A 137 -32.14 11.75 -3.39
C ALA A 137 -33.50 11.29 -3.91
N GLN A 138 -34.02 10.16 -3.42
CA GLN A 138 -35.37 9.67 -3.74
C GLN A 138 -36.45 10.65 -3.23
N GLY A 139 -36.21 11.25 -2.07
CA GLY A 139 -37.00 12.37 -1.54
C GLY A 139 -36.94 13.62 -2.42
N GLY A 140 -36.00 13.74 -3.35
CA GLY A 140 -35.82 14.91 -4.22
C GLY A 140 -35.02 16.05 -3.59
N VAL A 141 -34.30 15.77 -2.50
CA VAL A 141 -33.26 16.67 -1.99
C VAL A 141 -32.06 16.57 -2.91
N ASP A 142 -31.50 17.71 -3.31
CA ASP A 142 -30.30 17.74 -4.14
C ASP A 142 -29.08 17.35 -3.31
N VAL A 143 -28.66 16.09 -3.46
CA VAL A 143 -27.49 15.50 -2.79
C VAL A 143 -26.51 14.91 -3.80
N GLU A 144 -26.63 15.24 -5.10
CA GLU A 144 -25.78 14.64 -6.14
C GLU A 144 -24.31 15.03 -5.98
N GLU A 145 -24.02 16.27 -5.58
CA GLU A 145 -22.66 16.69 -5.27
C GLU A 145 -22.07 15.89 -4.10
N LEU A 146 -22.87 15.64 -3.05
CA LEU A 146 -22.46 14.84 -1.88
C LEU A 146 -22.22 13.38 -2.26
N ARG A 147 -23.11 12.79 -3.07
CA ARG A 147 -22.95 11.42 -3.57
C ARG A 147 -21.68 11.29 -4.40
N ASN A 148 -21.47 12.17 -5.37
CA ASN A 148 -20.28 12.15 -6.23
C ASN A 148 -18.99 12.33 -5.42
N ALA A 149 -18.98 13.23 -4.44
CA ALA A 149 -17.84 13.42 -3.55
C ALA A 149 -17.55 12.16 -2.71
N LEU A 150 -18.58 11.54 -2.15
CA LEU A 150 -18.47 10.31 -1.36
C LEU A 150 -17.96 9.13 -2.20
N GLU A 151 -18.50 8.94 -3.40
CA GLU A 151 -18.07 7.89 -4.33
C GLU A 151 -16.61 8.07 -4.74
N THR A 152 -16.22 9.31 -5.08
CA THR A 152 -14.84 9.65 -5.43
C THR A 152 -13.89 9.37 -4.27
N ALA A 153 -14.24 9.80 -3.05
CA ALA A 153 -13.43 9.56 -1.87
C ALA A 153 -13.30 8.06 -1.54
N ARG A 154 -14.38 7.29 -1.66
CA ARG A 154 -14.37 5.83 -1.49
C ARG A 154 -13.51 5.14 -2.55
N ALA A 155 -13.59 5.57 -3.81
CA ALA A 155 -12.76 5.03 -4.89
C ALA A 155 -11.27 5.29 -4.64
N HIS A 156 -10.90 6.50 -4.20
CA HIS A 156 -9.53 6.82 -3.80
C HIS A 156 -9.06 5.97 -2.60
N LEU A 157 -9.92 5.83 -1.59
CA LEU A 157 -9.61 5.01 -0.42
C LEU A 157 -9.37 3.55 -0.82
N LEU A 158 -10.24 2.96 -1.65
CA LEU A 158 -10.06 1.61 -2.20
C LEU A 158 -8.73 1.47 -2.97
N ALA A 159 -8.42 2.44 -3.84
CA ALA A 159 -7.19 2.42 -4.64
C ALA A 159 -5.91 2.46 -3.77
N VAL A 160 -5.96 3.18 -2.66
CA VAL A 160 -4.85 3.31 -1.70
C VAL A 160 -4.75 2.06 -0.82
N THR A 161 -5.88 1.53 -0.32
CA THR A 161 -5.93 0.37 0.59
C THR A 161 -5.49 -0.94 -0.09
N PHE A 162 -5.72 -1.13 -1.39
CA PHE A 162 -5.30 -2.36 -2.08
C PHE A 162 -3.78 -2.45 -2.34
N ARG A 163 -3.03 -1.38 -2.13
CA ARG A 163 -1.57 -1.40 -2.33
C ARG A 163 -0.89 -2.00 -1.11
N GLN A 164 0.01 -2.96 -1.34
CA GLN A 164 0.80 -3.57 -0.28
C GLN A 164 1.94 -2.68 0.22
N ILE A 165 2.54 -1.87 -0.68
CA ILE A 165 3.64 -0.96 -0.36
C ILE A 165 3.19 0.46 -0.71
N PRO A 166 3.17 1.40 0.24
CA PRO A 166 2.80 2.78 -0.03
C PRO A 166 3.84 3.46 -0.92
N ASP A 167 3.39 4.16 -1.95
CA ASP A 167 4.22 5.09 -2.70
C ASP A 167 4.26 6.46 -2.03
N ARG A 168 5.11 7.35 -2.56
CA ARG A 168 5.22 8.71 -2.06
C ARG A 168 3.85 9.41 -2.04
N GLY A 169 3.49 9.96 -0.88
CA GLY A 169 2.23 10.63 -0.62
C GLY A 169 1.02 9.70 -0.46
N ALA A 170 1.21 8.38 -0.37
CA ALA A 170 0.11 7.45 -0.13
C ALA A 170 -0.59 7.73 1.20
N VAL A 171 0.17 8.07 2.24
CA VAL A 171 -0.39 8.41 3.55
C VAL A 171 -1.25 9.65 3.47
N GLN A 172 -0.77 10.71 2.80
CA GLN A 172 -1.55 11.93 2.62
C GLN A 172 -2.83 11.67 1.83
N LYS A 173 -2.75 10.92 0.71
CA LYS A 173 -3.93 10.55 -0.08
C LYS A 173 -4.96 9.77 0.74
N TYR A 174 -4.52 8.87 1.61
CA TYR A 174 -5.40 8.15 2.53
C TYR A 174 -6.09 9.12 3.50
N ARG A 175 -5.33 10.02 4.12
CA ARG A 175 -5.86 11.05 5.04
C ARG A 175 -6.87 11.95 4.34
N ASP A 176 -6.53 12.44 3.15
CA ASP A 176 -7.42 13.30 2.34
C ASP A 176 -8.73 12.58 1.98
N ALA A 177 -8.67 11.29 1.65
CA ALA A 177 -9.85 10.49 1.37
C ALA A 177 -10.73 10.30 2.62
N ILE A 178 -10.13 10.01 3.78
CA ILE A 178 -10.85 9.91 5.06
C ILE A 178 -11.47 11.25 5.46
N GLU A 179 -10.74 12.35 5.31
CA GLU A 179 -11.23 13.69 5.63
C GLU A 179 -12.37 14.09 4.68
N SER A 180 -12.26 13.77 3.39
CA SER A 180 -13.33 14.01 2.42
C SER A 180 -14.60 13.22 2.77
N ILE A 181 -14.45 11.97 3.21
CA ILE A 181 -15.56 11.17 3.75
C ILE A 181 -16.15 11.91 4.97
N HIS A 182 -15.34 12.27 5.96
CA HIS A 182 -15.81 12.97 7.16
C HIS A 182 -16.59 14.25 6.84
N ARG A 183 -16.07 15.09 5.94
CA ARG A 183 -16.71 16.32 5.48
C ARG A 183 -18.06 16.06 4.80
N CYS A 184 -18.18 15.00 3.98
CA CYS A 184 -19.48 14.60 3.43
C CYS A 184 -20.46 14.24 4.56
N GLY A 185 -19.99 13.57 5.62
CA GLY A 185 -20.80 13.24 6.79
C GLY A 185 -21.31 14.48 7.53
N GLU A 186 -20.44 15.48 7.74
CA GLU A 186 -20.81 16.77 8.34
C GLU A 186 -21.84 17.51 7.48
N GLN A 187 -21.61 17.58 6.17
CA GLN A 187 -22.53 18.22 5.25
C GLN A 187 -23.91 17.55 5.24
N VAL A 188 -23.98 16.22 5.31
CA VAL A 188 -25.27 15.51 5.46
C VAL A 188 -25.99 15.92 6.74
N GLY A 189 -25.26 16.10 7.85
CA GLY A 189 -25.81 16.61 9.11
C GLY A 189 -26.32 18.06 9.02
N ASP A 190 -25.70 18.89 8.20
CA ASP A 190 -26.18 20.27 7.94
C ASP A 190 -27.44 20.29 7.08
N VAL A 191 -27.60 19.31 6.17
CA VAL A 191 -28.81 19.20 5.34
C VAL A 191 -29.98 18.64 6.15
N VAL A 192 -29.74 17.64 7.02
CA VAL A 192 -30.83 16.91 7.67
C VAL A 192 -30.55 16.72 9.15
N ASP A 193 -31.47 17.23 9.97
CA ASP A 193 -31.50 16.94 11.40
C ASP A 193 -31.50 15.42 11.65
N PRO A 194 -30.70 14.89 12.60
CA PRO A 194 -30.62 13.45 12.87
C PRO A 194 -31.98 12.79 13.15
N ASP A 195 -32.84 13.52 13.85
CA ASP A 195 -34.21 13.09 14.17
C ASP A 195 -35.09 12.95 12.92
N ILE A 196 -34.87 13.78 11.90
CA ILE A 196 -35.56 13.72 10.61
C ILE A 196 -34.98 12.62 9.73
N ALA A 197 -33.66 12.46 9.73
CA ALA A 197 -32.96 11.41 8.98
C ALA A 197 -33.48 10.01 9.31
N GLU A 198 -33.73 9.71 10.60
CA GLU A 198 -34.29 8.43 11.03
C GLU A 198 -35.69 8.18 10.42
N GLY A 199 -36.56 9.18 10.42
CA GLY A 199 -37.88 9.07 9.78
C GLY A 199 -37.78 8.94 8.26
N ILE A 200 -36.82 9.62 7.62
CA ILE A 200 -36.61 9.50 6.18
C ILE A 200 -36.23 8.06 5.81
N VAL A 201 -35.24 7.48 6.49
CA VAL A 201 -34.80 6.10 6.25
C VAL A 201 -35.93 5.11 6.58
N GLY A 202 -36.57 5.24 7.73
CA GLY A 202 -37.66 4.35 8.15
C GLY A 202 -38.88 4.38 7.24
N SER A 203 -39.11 5.49 6.52
CA SER A 203 -40.22 5.61 5.57
C SER A 203 -40.05 4.84 4.28
N GLN A 204 -38.80 4.48 3.95
CA GLN A 204 -38.45 3.67 2.79
C GLN A 204 -38.55 2.17 3.09
N GLU A 205 -38.61 1.79 4.37
CA GLU A 205 -38.79 0.39 4.75
C GLU A 205 -40.25 -0.05 4.50
N PRO A 206 -40.51 -1.34 4.18
CA PRO A 206 -41.86 -1.85 3.97
C PRO A 206 -42.90 -1.53 5.06
N PRO A 207 -42.56 -1.49 6.37
CA PRO A 207 -43.51 -1.08 7.40
C PRO A 207 -43.77 0.43 7.48
N GLY A 208 -42.95 1.27 6.84
CA GLY A 208 -43.01 2.73 6.89
C GLY A 208 -42.83 3.31 8.29
N VAL A 209 -43.03 4.63 8.42
CA VAL A 209 -42.96 5.35 9.70
C VAL A 209 -44.34 5.44 10.35
N PRO A 210 -44.46 5.26 11.69
CA PRO A 210 -45.72 5.49 12.41
C PRO A 210 -46.23 6.93 12.26
N LEU A 211 -47.55 7.11 12.14
CA LEU A 211 -48.16 8.45 12.11
C LEU A 211 -47.76 9.31 13.32
N THR A 212 -47.56 8.69 14.49
CA THR A 212 -47.16 9.36 15.74
C THR A 212 -45.79 10.01 15.67
N TRP A 213 -44.96 9.66 14.68
CA TRP A 213 -43.68 10.31 14.46
C TRP A 213 -43.82 11.70 13.82
N PHE A 214 -44.89 11.97 13.04
CA PHE A 214 -45.11 13.24 12.34
C PHE A 214 -45.63 14.34 13.28
N THR A 215 -44.76 14.84 14.16
CA THR A 215 -45.04 16.03 14.99
C THR A 215 -45.07 17.30 14.12
N PRO A 216 -45.73 18.38 14.56
CA PRO A 216 -45.73 19.66 13.83
C PRO A 216 -44.31 20.17 13.53
N GLU A 217 -43.40 20.05 14.50
CA GLU A 217 -42.00 20.45 14.36
C GLU A 217 -41.27 19.63 13.28
N ARG A 218 -41.50 18.31 13.21
CA ARG A 218 -40.90 17.44 12.18
C ARG A 218 -41.51 17.69 10.81
N LEU A 219 -42.81 17.97 10.73
CA LEU A 219 -43.48 18.34 9.48
C LEU A 219 -42.97 19.67 8.93
N GLU A 220 -42.68 20.66 9.78
CA GLU A 220 -42.05 21.92 9.35
C GLU A 220 -40.65 21.68 8.78
N LYS A 221 -39.84 20.83 9.42
CA LYS A 221 -38.50 20.45 8.93
C LYS A 221 -38.55 19.71 7.60
N LEU A 222 -39.46 18.73 7.46
CA LEU A 222 -39.71 18.05 6.18
C LEU A 222 -40.21 19.02 5.11
N ARG A 223 -40.98 20.06 5.48
CA ARG A 223 -41.47 21.10 4.56
C ARG A 223 -40.34 22.00 4.10
N ALA A 224 -39.42 22.37 5.00
CA ALA A 224 -38.22 23.14 4.65
C ALA A 224 -37.34 22.39 3.63
N LEU A 225 -37.33 21.06 3.71
CA LEU A 225 -36.65 20.19 2.76
C LEU A 225 -37.44 19.92 1.46
N GLY A 226 -38.71 20.35 1.38
CA GLY A 226 -39.55 20.17 0.19
C GLY A 226 -40.05 18.74 -0.05
N ILE A 227 -40.03 17.89 0.99
CA ILE A 227 -40.21 16.43 0.86
C ILE A 227 -41.47 15.89 1.55
N VAL A 228 -42.28 16.73 2.20
CA VAL A 228 -43.48 16.33 2.98
C VAL A 228 -44.42 15.38 2.22
N ASP A 229 -44.67 15.66 0.94
CA ASP A 229 -45.67 14.93 0.16
C ASP A 229 -45.19 13.56 -0.36
N ARG A 230 -43.95 13.18 -0.03
CA ARG A 230 -43.28 12.00 -0.61
C ARG A 230 -43.16 10.83 0.37
N PHE A 231 -43.62 10.99 1.61
CA PHE A 231 -43.55 9.97 2.65
C PHE A 231 -44.77 9.05 2.67
N GLN A 232 -44.56 7.74 2.66
CA GLN A 232 -45.60 6.75 2.91
C GLN A 232 -45.87 6.67 4.42
N VAL A 233 -47.10 6.96 4.82
CA VAL A 233 -47.51 6.98 6.23
C VAL A 233 -48.25 5.69 6.57
N ARG A 234 -47.82 5.00 7.64
CA ARG A 234 -48.59 3.88 8.18
C ARG A 234 -49.66 4.40 9.13
N LEU A 235 -50.92 4.26 8.71
CA LEU A 235 -52.08 4.38 9.58
C LEU A 235 -52.19 3.07 10.38
N GLN A 236 -51.87 3.11 11.68
CA GLN A 236 -52.28 2.07 12.61
C GLN A 236 -53.68 2.37 13.11
#